data_AF-A0A6D2IXG0-F1
#
_entry.id   AF-A0A6D2IXG0-F1
#
_cell.length_a   1.000
_cell.length_b   1.000
_cell.length_c   1.000
_cell.angle_alpha   90.00
_cell.angle_beta   90.00
_cell.angle_gamma   90.00
#
_symmetry.space_group_name_H-M   'P 1'
#
loop_
_entity.id
_entity.type
_entity.pdbx_description
1 polymer ?
#
loop_
_entity_poly.entity_id
_entity_poly.type
_entity_poly.pdbx_seq_one_letter_code
_entity_poly.pdbx_strand_id
1 'polypeptide(L)'
;MNPLCQMFCAQFSGRGLAKAVPLKKLQEKGFLEKNKLIVKVEVKVVELVDKGKETGNKKLDYNGFHVRFSQVYSVSRLFVEHPDIAENLRFKNNLLKTTCMNMLLGLIQTLEKTPHSISETELSNAHSELIELTEAGFKLDWLKTKLDEVTLERKKSNSDDDDTQVQELEEENKNLKVELNKGKRKSSDKVLSLEQKESDLQNELNKKKAKSASPKAFSLKNVFYFWKTKS
;
A
#
# COMPACT_ATOMS: atom_id res chain seq x y z
N MET A 1 -1.66 29.76 -13.92
CA MET A 1 -2.52 30.24 -15.03
C MET A 1 -3.72 30.95 -14.44
N ASN A 2 -4.23 32.01 -15.09
CA ASN A 2 -5.52 32.59 -14.74
C ASN A 2 -6.60 31.50 -14.93
N PRO A 3 -7.46 31.19 -13.94
CA PRO A 3 -8.42 30.09 -14.02
C PRO A 3 -9.43 30.20 -15.19
N LEU A 4 -9.48 31.37 -15.85
CA LEU A 4 -10.31 31.63 -17.03
C LEU A 4 -9.62 31.34 -18.38
N CYS A 5 -8.30 31.08 -18.42
CA CYS A 5 -7.60 30.71 -19.65
C CYS A 5 -7.73 29.21 -19.90
N GLN A 6 -8.49 28.82 -20.93
CA GLN A 6 -8.73 27.43 -21.29
C GLN A 6 -8.26 27.14 -22.72
N MET A 7 -7.64 25.97 -22.91
CA MET A 7 -7.19 25.51 -24.22
C MET A 7 -8.38 25.16 -25.12
N PHE A 8 -8.32 25.61 -26.38
CA PHE A 8 -9.28 25.27 -27.45
C PHE A 8 -8.56 24.49 -28.56
N CYS A 9 -9.04 23.28 -28.88
CA CYS A 9 -8.50 22.46 -29.96
C CYS A 9 -9.57 21.49 -30.49
N ALA A 10 -9.26 20.68 -31.52
CA ALA A 10 -10.21 19.73 -32.09
C ALA A 10 -10.76 18.71 -31.07
N GLN A 11 -9.94 18.32 -30.09
CA GLN A 11 -10.35 17.43 -28.99
C GLN A 11 -11.25 18.13 -27.95
N PHE A 12 -11.29 19.46 -28.01
CA PHE A 12 -11.89 20.35 -27.03
C PHE A 12 -12.66 21.46 -27.74
N SER A 13 -13.57 21.04 -28.62
CA SER A 13 -14.31 21.92 -29.54
C SER A 13 -15.44 22.71 -28.88
N GLY A 14 -15.82 22.36 -27.64
CA GLY A 14 -16.86 23.04 -26.87
C GLY A 14 -16.40 23.35 -25.44
N ARG A 15 -16.72 24.56 -24.98
CA ARG A 15 -16.46 25.05 -23.62
C ARG A 15 -17.59 25.93 -23.14
N GLY A 16 -17.91 25.83 -21.86
CA GLY A 16 -18.95 26.62 -21.22
C GLY A 16 -19.37 26.01 -19.89
N LEU A 17 -20.16 26.76 -19.13
CA LEU A 17 -20.78 26.27 -17.89
C LEU A 17 -22.12 25.62 -18.21
N ALA A 18 -22.25 24.33 -17.94
CA ALA A 18 -23.55 23.66 -18.04
C ALA A 18 -24.51 24.31 -17.04
N LYS A 19 -25.73 24.66 -17.50
CA LYS A 19 -26.78 25.27 -16.67
C LYS A 19 -26.34 26.59 -15.99
N ALA A 20 -25.50 27.39 -16.66
CA ALA A 20 -24.95 28.65 -16.13
C ALA A 20 -26.02 29.59 -15.55
N VAL A 21 -27.18 29.71 -16.22
CA VAL A 21 -28.31 30.53 -15.76
C VAL A 21 -29.62 29.79 -15.98
N PRO A 22 -30.48 29.63 -14.95
CA PRO A 22 -31.82 29.07 -15.10
C PRO A 22 -32.69 29.91 -16.04
N LEU A 23 -33.50 29.24 -16.87
CA LEU A 23 -34.42 29.89 -17.81
C LEU A 23 -35.36 30.90 -17.14
N LYS A 24 -35.91 30.55 -15.96
CA LYS A 24 -36.80 31.41 -15.20
C LYS A 24 -36.16 32.77 -14.86
N LYS A 25 -34.87 32.78 -14.51
CA LYS A 25 -34.13 34.02 -14.22
C LYS A 25 -33.93 34.89 -15.45
N LEU A 26 -33.78 34.28 -16.64
CA LEU A 26 -33.67 35.02 -17.91
C LEU A 26 -35.00 35.68 -18.28
N GLN A 27 -36.11 34.99 -18.02
CA GLN A 27 -37.47 35.51 -18.23
C GLN A 27 -37.80 36.65 -17.26
N GLU A 28 -37.62 36.45 -15.95
CA GLU A 28 -37.91 37.45 -14.91
C GLU A 28 -37.12 38.75 -15.10
N LYS A 29 -35.89 38.66 -15.60
CA LYS A 29 -35.01 39.82 -15.84
C LYS A 29 -35.20 40.46 -17.22
N GLY A 30 -36.10 39.95 -18.05
CA GLY A 30 -36.36 40.51 -19.38
C GLY A 30 -35.25 40.29 -20.41
N PHE A 31 -34.37 39.30 -20.21
CA PHE A 31 -33.30 38.98 -21.17
C PHE A 31 -33.77 38.22 -22.42
N LEU A 32 -35.03 37.78 -22.44
CA LEU A 32 -35.65 37.12 -23.58
C LEU A 32 -36.54 38.11 -24.34
N GLU A 33 -36.15 38.42 -25.58
CA GLU A 33 -36.99 39.20 -26.49
C GLU A 33 -37.62 38.26 -27.50
N LYS A 34 -38.96 38.16 -27.52
CA LYS A 34 -39.70 37.26 -28.43
C LYS A 34 -39.19 35.81 -28.39
N ASN A 35 -38.93 35.30 -27.19
CA ASN A 35 -38.34 33.97 -26.95
C ASN A 35 -36.93 33.77 -27.56
N LYS A 36 -36.20 34.86 -27.85
CA LYS A 36 -34.81 34.83 -28.32
C LYS A 36 -33.88 35.33 -27.22
N LEU A 37 -32.75 34.65 -27.06
CA LEU A 37 -31.65 35.06 -26.19
C LEU A 37 -30.44 35.43 -27.05
N ILE A 38 -29.85 36.60 -26.80
CA ILE A 38 -28.59 37.01 -27.44
C ILE A 38 -27.46 36.77 -26.44
N VAL A 39 -26.52 35.91 -26.82
CA VAL A 39 -25.32 35.61 -26.01
C VAL A 39 -24.13 36.28 -26.67
N LYS A 40 -23.49 37.22 -25.96
CA LYS A 40 -22.23 37.83 -26.38
C LYS A 40 -21.07 37.09 -25.73
N VAL A 41 -20.15 36.60 -26.54
CA VAL A 41 -18.92 35.93 -26.08
C VAL A 41 -17.73 36.78 -26.47
N GLU A 42 -16.92 37.16 -25.48
CA GLU A 42 -15.65 37.85 -25.73
C GLU A 42 -14.51 36.85 -25.56
N VAL A 43 -13.75 36.64 -26.64
CA VAL A 43 -12.64 35.68 -26.67
C VAL A 43 -11.33 36.43 -26.82
N LYS A 44 -10.48 36.34 -25.81
CA LYS A 44 -9.10 36.82 -25.87
C LYS A 44 -8.17 35.65 -26.12
N VAL A 45 -7.56 35.58 -27.30
CA VAL A 45 -6.54 34.58 -27.63
C VAL A 45 -5.23 34.99 -26.97
N VAL A 46 -4.69 34.14 -26.11
CA VAL A 46 -3.43 34.39 -25.40
C VAL A 46 -2.24 33.91 -26.21
N GLU A 47 -2.32 32.73 -26.79
CA GLU A 47 -1.25 32.10 -27.56
C GLU A 47 -1.85 31.26 -28.69
N LEU A 48 -1.30 31.39 -29.90
CA LEU A 48 -1.65 30.57 -31.06
C LEU A 48 -0.55 29.54 -31.27
N VAL A 49 -0.91 28.27 -31.14
CA VAL A 49 -0.02 27.16 -31.48
C VAL A 49 -0.36 26.72 -32.90
N ASP A 50 0.50 27.04 -33.86
CA ASP A 50 0.26 26.79 -35.28
C ASP A 50 0.07 25.31 -35.62
N LYS A 51 -0.93 25.03 -36.47
CA LYS A 51 -1.27 23.74 -37.08
C LYS A 51 -0.26 23.32 -38.18
N GLY A 52 1.00 23.70 -38.06
CA GLY A 52 2.03 23.47 -39.07
C GLY A 52 2.55 22.04 -38.98
N LYS A 53 2.03 21.13 -39.82
CA LYS A 53 2.50 19.75 -40.06
C LYS A 53 3.26 19.17 -38.84
N GLU A 54 2.57 19.09 -37.71
CA GLU A 54 3.22 18.84 -36.44
C GLU A 54 3.58 17.36 -36.31
N THR A 55 4.87 17.11 -36.34
CA THR A 55 5.49 15.97 -35.69
C THR A 55 4.89 15.85 -34.29
N GLY A 56 4.40 14.67 -33.88
CA GLY A 56 3.71 14.42 -32.60
C GLY A 56 4.53 14.64 -31.31
N ASN A 57 5.56 15.47 -31.38
CA ASN A 57 6.54 15.80 -30.35
C ASN A 57 6.37 17.22 -29.78
N LYS A 58 5.44 18.03 -30.29
CA LYS A 58 5.20 19.36 -29.72
C LYS A 58 4.62 19.19 -28.30
N LYS A 59 5.17 19.93 -27.35
CA LYS A 59 4.79 19.90 -25.94
C LYS A 59 4.18 21.24 -25.56
N LEU A 60 3.12 21.19 -24.77
CA LEU A 60 2.43 22.33 -24.18
C LEU A 60 2.69 22.33 -22.67
N ASP A 61 2.91 23.49 -22.07
CA ASP A 61 2.90 23.62 -20.62
C ASP A 61 1.46 23.65 -20.09
N TYR A 62 1.06 22.61 -19.34
CA TYR A 62 -0.23 22.50 -18.69
C TYR A 62 0.00 22.40 -17.18
N ASN A 63 -0.40 23.42 -16.41
CA ASN A 63 -0.18 23.49 -14.95
C ASN A 63 1.28 23.24 -14.51
N GLY A 64 2.27 23.67 -15.32
CA GLY A 64 3.69 23.48 -15.03
C GLY A 64 4.26 22.12 -15.48
N PHE A 65 3.48 21.33 -16.22
CA PHE A 65 3.91 20.08 -16.84
C PHE A 65 4.01 20.25 -18.35
N HIS A 66 5.17 19.94 -18.95
CA HIS A 66 5.29 19.93 -20.41
C HIS A 66 4.75 18.60 -20.96
N VAL A 67 3.52 18.62 -21.48
CA VAL A 67 2.76 17.44 -21.93
C VAL A 67 2.64 17.45 -23.45
N ARG A 68 2.69 16.29 -24.11
CA ARG A 68 2.46 16.23 -25.57
C ARG A 68 1.02 16.63 -25.90
N PHE A 69 0.79 17.27 -27.04
CA PHE A 69 -0.57 17.65 -27.46
C PHE A 69 -1.57 16.49 -27.44
N SER A 70 -1.14 15.28 -27.82
CA SER A 70 -2.00 14.08 -27.80
C SER A 70 -2.45 13.66 -26.40
N GLN A 71 -1.74 14.06 -25.35
CA GLN A 71 -2.00 13.70 -23.96
C GLN A 71 -2.74 14.80 -23.18
N VAL A 72 -2.90 16.00 -23.75
CA VAL A 72 -3.49 17.14 -23.02
C VAL A 72 -4.93 16.84 -22.60
N TYR A 73 -5.67 16.05 -23.40
CA TYR A 73 -7.00 15.58 -22.99
C TYR A 73 -6.98 14.82 -21.68
N SER A 74 -6.15 13.77 -21.59
CA SER A 74 -6.04 12.93 -20.42
C SER A 74 -5.58 13.70 -19.20
N VAL A 75 -4.57 14.57 -19.35
CA VAL A 75 -4.07 15.40 -18.25
C VAL A 75 -5.13 16.40 -17.79
N SER A 76 -5.82 17.06 -18.71
CA SER A 76 -6.89 17.98 -18.34
C SER A 76 -8.03 17.29 -17.60
N ARG A 77 -8.43 16.10 -18.05
CA ARG A 77 -9.46 15.31 -17.38
C ARG A 77 -9.02 14.89 -15.98
N LEU A 78 -7.77 14.46 -15.84
CA LEU A 78 -7.17 14.07 -14.56
C LEU A 78 -7.26 15.19 -13.52
N PHE A 79 -6.93 16.43 -13.89
CA PHE A 79 -7.03 17.57 -12.97
C PHE A 79 -8.47 18.02 -12.68
N VAL A 80 -9.45 17.65 -13.51
CA VAL A 80 -10.87 17.88 -13.20
C VAL A 80 -11.39 16.86 -12.21
N GLU A 81 -11.05 15.58 -12.41
CA GLU A 81 -11.49 14.48 -11.53
C GLU A 81 -10.73 14.48 -10.19
N HIS A 82 -9.44 14.85 -10.21
CA HIS A 82 -8.53 14.85 -9.06
C HIS A 82 -7.74 16.17 -9.00
N PRO A 83 -8.37 17.28 -8.57
CA PRO A 83 -7.75 18.61 -8.62
C PRO A 83 -6.53 18.77 -7.70
N ASP A 84 -6.43 17.99 -6.63
CA ASP A 84 -5.34 18.02 -5.65
C ASP A 84 -4.23 16.99 -5.92
N ILE A 85 -4.30 16.27 -7.04
CA ILE A 85 -3.41 15.15 -7.38
C ILE A 85 -1.92 15.51 -7.32
N ALA A 86 -1.56 16.76 -7.65
CA ALA A 86 -0.18 17.26 -7.67
C ALA A 86 0.05 18.42 -6.70
N GLU A 87 -0.80 18.58 -5.68
CA GLU A 87 -0.71 19.69 -4.72
C GLU A 87 0.61 19.66 -3.92
N ASN A 88 1.06 18.47 -3.53
CA ASN A 88 2.27 18.28 -2.72
C ASN A 88 3.53 18.07 -3.57
N LEU A 89 3.47 18.35 -4.88
CA LEU A 89 4.55 18.08 -5.81
C LEU A 89 5.70 19.09 -5.66
N ARG A 90 6.85 18.65 -5.16
CA ARG A 90 7.96 19.54 -4.76
C ARG A 90 8.98 19.82 -5.87
N PHE A 91 8.80 19.29 -7.07
CA PHE A 91 9.78 19.44 -8.13
C PHE A 91 9.88 20.88 -8.63
N LYS A 92 11.11 21.39 -8.69
CA LYS A 92 11.43 22.65 -9.40
C LYS A 92 11.76 22.43 -10.88
N ASN A 93 12.20 21.22 -11.23
CA ASN A 93 12.62 20.87 -12.58
C ASN A 93 11.43 20.38 -13.42
N ASN A 94 11.07 21.13 -14.47
CA ASN A 94 9.96 20.79 -15.37
C ASN A 94 10.16 19.44 -16.08
N LEU A 95 11.41 19.03 -16.35
CA LEU A 95 11.68 17.73 -16.96
C LEU A 95 11.24 16.58 -16.04
N LEU A 96 11.54 16.67 -14.74
CA LEU A 96 11.11 15.68 -13.75
C LEU A 96 9.58 15.65 -13.62
N LYS A 97 8.95 16.83 -13.57
CA LYS A 97 7.48 16.94 -13.58
C LYS A 97 6.88 16.20 -14.77
N THR A 98 7.39 16.45 -15.97
CA THR A 98 6.94 15.78 -17.19
C THR A 98 7.17 14.28 -17.15
N THR A 99 8.31 13.80 -16.68
CA THR A 99 8.58 12.36 -16.56
C THR A 99 7.60 11.69 -15.61
N CYS A 100 7.38 12.24 -14.43
CA CYS A 100 6.41 11.69 -13.47
C CYS A 100 4.98 11.75 -14.01
N MET A 101 4.60 12.82 -14.72
CA MET A 101 3.27 12.90 -15.36
C MET A 101 3.09 11.81 -16.43
N ASN A 102 4.12 11.53 -17.24
CA ASN A 102 4.05 10.44 -18.23
C ASN A 102 3.94 9.07 -17.55
N MET A 103 4.68 8.85 -16.47
CA MET A 103 4.58 7.64 -15.66
C MET A 103 3.17 7.49 -15.07
N LEU A 104 2.60 8.56 -14.49
CA LEU A 104 1.24 8.57 -13.96
C LEU A 104 0.19 8.24 -15.04
N LEU A 105 0.31 8.84 -16.23
CA LEU A 105 -0.58 8.52 -17.35
C LEU A 105 -0.44 7.06 -17.79
N GLY A 106 0.79 6.52 -17.79
CA GLY A 106 1.06 5.11 -18.06
C GLY A 106 0.41 4.18 -17.04
N LEU A 107 0.55 4.48 -15.75
CA LEU A 107 -0.09 3.75 -14.66
C LEU A 107 -1.63 3.73 -14.80
N ILE A 108 -2.24 4.89 -15.06
CA ILE A 108 -3.68 5.01 -15.29
C ILE A 108 -4.10 4.13 -16.48
N GLN A 109 -3.37 4.22 -17.59
CA GLN A 109 -3.65 3.43 -18.79
C GLN A 109 -3.53 1.92 -18.53
N THR A 110 -2.55 1.49 -17.73
CA THR A 110 -2.40 0.08 -17.33
C THR A 110 -3.58 -0.40 -16.49
N LEU A 111 -4.04 0.41 -15.53
CA LEU A 111 -5.16 0.06 -14.65
C LEU A 111 -6.55 0.24 -15.29
N GLU A 112 -6.64 0.88 -16.45
CA GLU A 112 -7.86 0.93 -17.26
C GLU A 112 -8.06 -0.31 -18.14
N LYS A 113 -7.04 -1.15 -18.29
CA LYS A 113 -7.18 -2.44 -18.99
C LYS A 113 -8.11 -3.37 -18.20
N THR A 114 -8.70 -4.33 -18.90
CA THR A 114 -9.42 -5.43 -18.24
C THR A 114 -8.49 -6.17 -17.28
N PRO A 115 -8.87 -6.47 -16.02
CA PRO A 115 -7.98 -7.08 -15.03
C PRO A 115 -7.22 -8.34 -15.50
N HIS A 116 -7.87 -9.11 -16.37
CA HIS A 116 -7.36 -10.35 -16.93
C HIS A 116 -6.24 -10.13 -17.96
N SER A 117 -6.27 -9.02 -18.70
CA SER A 117 -5.26 -8.71 -19.71
C SER A 117 -3.97 -8.13 -19.13
N ILE A 118 -3.92 -7.87 -17.82
CA ILE A 118 -2.84 -7.08 -17.20
C ILE A 118 -1.54 -7.84 -16.92
N SER A 119 -1.31 -9.14 -17.09
CA SER A 119 -0.01 -9.78 -16.72
C SER A 119 0.52 -9.53 -15.27
N GLU A 120 1.40 -10.41 -14.80
CA GLU A 120 1.99 -10.25 -13.46
C GLU A 120 3.06 -9.14 -13.44
N THR A 121 3.83 -9.03 -14.52
CA THR A 121 4.90 -8.05 -14.65
C THR A 121 4.34 -6.62 -14.68
N GLU A 122 3.24 -6.36 -15.39
CA GLU A 122 2.66 -5.01 -15.40
C GLU A 122 2.03 -4.66 -14.05
N LEU A 123 1.45 -5.63 -13.31
CA LEU A 123 1.00 -5.40 -11.93
C LEU A 123 2.17 -5.03 -11.00
N SER A 124 3.28 -5.78 -11.06
CA SER A 124 4.45 -5.48 -10.24
C SER A 124 5.06 -4.11 -10.57
N ASN A 125 5.12 -3.77 -11.87
CA ASN A 125 5.56 -2.45 -12.31
C ASN A 125 4.60 -1.36 -11.82
N ALA A 126 3.28 -1.56 -11.92
CA ALA A 126 2.28 -0.62 -11.46
C ALA A 126 2.39 -0.35 -9.95
N HIS A 127 2.63 -1.38 -9.13
CA HIS A 127 2.91 -1.20 -7.70
C HIS A 127 4.16 -0.34 -7.46
N SER A 128 5.22 -0.57 -8.23
CA SER A 128 6.49 0.15 -8.08
C SER A 128 6.34 1.61 -8.50
N GLU A 129 5.71 1.87 -9.65
CA GLU A 129 5.39 3.21 -10.15
C GLU A 129 4.48 3.99 -9.19
N LEU A 130 3.48 3.33 -8.59
CA LEU A 130 2.59 3.95 -7.61
C LEU A 130 3.36 4.43 -6.37
N ILE A 131 4.31 3.62 -5.88
CA ILE A 131 5.18 3.99 -4.76
C ILE A 131 6.04 5.19 -5.13
N GLU A 132 6.76 5.13 -6.26
CA GLU A 132 7.63 6.21 -6.73
C GLU A 132 6.87 7.54 -6.89
N LEU A 133 5.68 7.50 -7.48
CA LEU A 133 4.85 8.70 -7.67
C LEU A 133 4.29 9.24 -6.34
N THR A 134 3.94 8.36 -5.41
CA THR A 134 3.49 8.77 -4.07
C THR A 134 4.63 9.45 -3.30
N GLU A 135 5.84 8.87 -3.35
CA GLU A 135 7.05 9.47 -2.76
C GLU A 135 7.42 10.81 -3.41
N ALA A 136 7.15 10.95 -4.70
CA ALA A 136 7.30 12.21 -5.43
C ALA A 136 6.28 13.30 -5.01
N GLY A 137 5.27 12.94 -4.21
CA GLY A 137 4.28 13.86 -3.65
C GLY A 137 2.96 13.91 -4.43
N PHE A 138 2.67 12.95 -5.31
CA PHE A 138 1.33 12.81 -5.87
C PHE A 138 0.36 12.22 -4.85
N LYS A 139 -0.88 12.70 -4.84
CA LYS A 139 -1.98 12.12 -4.05
C LYS A 139 -2.72 11.07 -4.87
N LEU A 140 -2.39 9.80 -4.66
CA LEU A 140 -2.81 8.68 -5.51
C LEU A 140 -3.67 7.63 -4.79
N ASP A 141 -4.37 8.01 -3.71
CA ASP A 141 -5.20 7.08 -2.93
C ASP A 141 -6.22 6.33 -3.79
N TRP A 142 -6.83 7.02 -4.76
CA TRP A 142 -7.79 6.43 -5.68
C TRP A 142 -7.15 5.38 -6.62
N LEU A 143 -5.91 5.59 -7.06
CA LEU A 143 -5.17 4.61 -7.85
C LEU A 143 -4.71 3.43 -7.02
N LYS A 144 -4.37 3.65 -5.76
CA LYS A 144 -4.07 2.58 -4.82
C LYS A 144 -5.27 1.64 -4.66
N THR A 145 -6.44 2.20 -4.38
CA THR A 145 -7.69 1.41 -4.28
C THR A 145 -7.97 0.66 -5.59
N LYS A 146 -7.84 1.33 -6.74
CA LYS A 146 -8.07 0.69 -8.05
C LYS A 146 -7.09 -0.45 -8.33
N LEU A 147 -5.81 -0.31 -7.97
CA LEU A 147 -4.80 -1.35 -8.12
C LEU A 147 -5.11 -2.57 -7.24
N ASP A 148 -5.55 -2.36 -6.01
CA ASP A 148 -5.97 -3.43 -5.10
C ASP A 148 -7.19 -4.18 -5.64
N GLU A 149 -8.18 -3.47 -6.19
CA GLU A 149 -9.37 -4.04 -6.83
C GLU A 149 -9.01 -4.91 -8.05
N VAL A 150 -8.19 -4.38 -8.95
CA VAL A 150 -7.72 -5.10 -10.15
C VAL A 150 -6.95 -6.37 -9.76
N THR A 151 -6.09 -6.27 -8.74
CA THR A 151 -5.32 -7.43 -8.23
C THR A 151 -6.24 -8.50 -7.64
N LEU A 152 -7.29 -8.09 -6.91
CA LEU A 152 -8.26 -9.01 -6.35
C LEU A 152 -9.12 -9.68 -7.42
N GLU A 153 -9.58 -8.93 -8.42
CA GLU A 153 -10.41 -9.45 -9.50
C GLU A 153 -9.65 -10.46 -10.37
N ARG A 154 -8.38 -10.18 -10.68
CA ARG A 154 -7.49 -11.11 -11.39
C ARG A 154 -7.29 -12.43 -10.63
N LYS A 155 -7.17 -12.38 -9.30
CA LYS A 155 -7.05 -13.60 -8.48
C LYS A 155 -8.33 -14.44 -8.54
N LYS A 156 -9.50 -13.81 -8.44
CA LYS A 156 -10.81 -14.48 -8.54
C LYS A 156 -11.07 -15.14 -9.90
N SER A 157 -10.48 -14.63 -10.97
CA SER A 157 -10.68 -15.20 -12.31
C SER A 157 -9.73 -16.33 -12.67
N ASN A 158 -8.56 -16.37 -12.03
CA ASN A 158 -7.63 -17.49 -12.16
C ASN A 158 -8.05 -18.68 -11.27
N SER A 159 -9.09 -18.49 -10.45
CA SER A 159 -9.53 -19.44 -9.42
C SER A 159 -10.69 -20.35 -9.82
N ASP A 160 -10.85 -20.69 -11.10
CA ASP A 160 -11.61 -21.89 -11.46
C ASP A 160 -10.88 -23.18 -11.01
N ASP A 161 -9.62 -23.08 -10.53
CA ASP A 161 -8.77 -24.19 -10.06
C ASP A 161 -8.00 -23.87 -8.75
N ASP A 162 -8.26 -22.74 -8.09
CA ASP A 162 -7.48 -22.22 -6.94
C ASP A 162 -8.20 -22.44 -5.58
N ASP A 163 -9.48 -22.81 -5.61
CA ASP A 163 -10.25 -23.21 -4.41
C ASP A 163 -9.68 -24.50 -3.78
N THR A 164 -9.09 -25.37 -4.60
CA THR A 164 -8.43 -26.62 -4.17
C THR A 164 -7.07 -26.38 -3.54
N GLN A 165 -6.24 -25.48 -4.09
CA GLN A 165 -4.92 -25.17 -3.52
C GLN A 165 -5.02 -24.42 -2.18
N VAL A 166 -5.96 -23.47 -2.07
CA VAL A 166 -6.19 -22.77 -0.81
C VAL A 166 -6.79 -23.71 0.25
N GLN A 167 -7.70 -24.61 -0.13
CA GLN A 167 -8.19 -25.65 0.79
C GLN A 167 -7.11 -26.64 1.23
N GLU A 168 -6.24 -27.07 0.32
CA GLU A 168 -5.14 -27.99 0.62
C GLU A 168 -4.15 -27.36 1.61
N LEU A 169 -3.74 -26.11 1.37
CA LEU A 169 -2.88 -25.36 2.28
C LEU A 169 -3.55 -25.06 3.64
N GLU A 170 -4.88 -24.91 3.67
CA GLU A 170 -5.63 -24.72 4.91
C GLU A 170 -5.74 -26.02 5.73
N GLU A 171 -5.95 -27.17 5.07
CA GLU A 171 -5.95 -28.49 5.72
C GLU A 171 -4.56 -28.89 6.21
N GLU A 172 -3.51 -28.65 5.44
CA GLU A 172 -2.12 -28.86 5.88
C GLU A 172 -1.80 -28.02 7.13
N ASN A 173 -2.24 -26.76 7.18
CA ASN A 173 -2.07 -25.90 8.35
C ASN A 173 -2.82 -26.43 9.59
N LYS A 174 -4.05 -26.92 9.42
CA LYS A 174 -4.81 -27.54 10.52
C LYS A 174 -4.08 -28.78 11.04
N ASN A 175 -3.58 -29.63 10.15
CA ASN A 175 -2.91 -30.88 10.52
C ASN A 175 -1.56 -30.61 11.23
N LEU A 176 -0.76 -29.68 10.72
CA LEU A 176 0.48 -29.23 11.37
C LEU A 176 0.24 -28.66 12.77
N LYS A 177 -0.83 -27.89 12.95
CA LYS A 177 -1.23 -27.34 14.26
C LYS A 177 -1.61 -28.43 15.25
N VAL A 178 -2.26 -29.51 14.81
CA VAL A 178 -2.59 -30.67 15.66
C VAL A 178 -1.32 -31.40 16.09
N GLU A 179 -0.41 -31.69 15.15
CA GLU A 179 0.85 -32.38 15.47
C GLU A 179 1.78 -31.54 16.37
N LEU A 180 1.85 -30.22 16.19
CA LEU A 180 2.56 -29.32 17.10
C LEU A 180 2.00 -29.38 18.53
N ASN A 181 0.67 -29.35 18.69
CA ASN A 181 0.04 -29.44 20.01
C ASN A 181 0.27 -30.81 20.68
N LYS A 182 0.24 -31.89 19.90
CA LYS A 182 0.54 -33.25 20.38
C LYS A 182 2.00 -33.40 20.79
N GLY A 183 2.93 -32.81 20.03
CA GLY A 183 4.35 -32.73 20.38
C GLY A 183 4.58 -31.94 21.67
N LYS A 184 3.88 -30.81 21.84
CA LYS A 184 3.96 -29.97 23.04
C LYS A 184 3.46 -30.70 24.29
N ARG A 185 2.36 -31.47 24.19
CA ARG A 185 1.88 -32.33 25.29
C ARG A 185 2.88 -33.41 25.67
N LYS A 186 3.41 -34.15 24.69
CA LYS A 186 4.44 -35.19 24.91
C LYS A 186 5.71 -34.63 25.56
N SER A 187 6.13 -33.42 25.17
CA SER A 187 7.25 -32.72 25.79
C SER A 187 6.94 -32.35 27.24
N SER A 188 5.76 -31.79 27.51
CA SER A 188 5.32 -31.43 28.86
C SER A 188 5.25 -32.65 29.79
N ASP A 189 4.73 -33.78 29.32
CA ASP A 189 4.63 -35.02 30.10
C ASP A 189 6.02 -35.58 30.46
N LYS A 190 6.97 -35.49 29.51
CA LYS A 190 8.37 -35.89 29.76
C LYS A 190 9.06 -34.98 30.76
N VAL A 191 8.82 -33.67 30.69
CA VAL A 191 9.36 -32.69 31.65
C VAL A 191 8.85 -32.99 33.07
N LEU A 192 7.54 -33.20 33.24
CA LEU A 192 6.95 -33.57 34.53
C LEU A 192 7.53 -34.89 35.07
N SER A 193 7.73 -35.89 34.21
CA SER A 193 8.33 -37.16 34.61
C SER A 193 9.79 -37.01 35.06
N LEU A 194 10.56 -36.13 34.42
CA LEU A 194 11.95 -35.85 34.81
C LEU A 194 12.02 -35.07 36.13
N GLU A 195 11.16 -34.08 36.32
CA GLU A 195 11.09 -33.27 37.53
C GLU A 195 10.74 -34.11 38.77
N GLN A 196 9.79 -35.04 38.62
CA GLN A 196 9.47 -36.01 39.69
C GLN A 196 10.69 -36.85 40.06
N LYS A 197 11.45 -37.32 39.06
CA LYS A 197 12.63 -38.17 39.25
C LYS A 197 13.78 -37.40 39.91
N GLU A 198 13.94 -36.12 39.59
CA GLU A 198 14.90 -35.24 40.27
C GLU A 198 14.57 -35.05 41.75
N SER A 199 13.29 -34.84 42.07
CA SER A 199 12.80 -34.73 43.46
C SER A 199 13.07 -36.01 44.26
N ASP A 200 12.78 -37.18 43.68
CA ASP A 200 13.04 -38.47 44.33
C ASP A 200 14.55 -38.68 44.61
N LEU A 201 15.41 -38.30 43.67
CA LEU A 201 16.87 -38.39 43.83
C LEU A 201 17.39 -37.40 44.89
N GLN A 202 16.89 -36.17 44.95
CA GLN A 202 17.23 -35.22 46.01
C GLN A 202 16.85 -35.76 47.39
N ASN A 203 15.66 -36.36 47.52
CA ASN A 203 15.20 -36.95 48.78
C ASN A 203 16.11 -38.10 49.24
N GLU A 204 16.52 -38.99 48.33
CA GLU A 204 17.47 -40.07 48.65
C GLU A 204 18.87 -39.54 48.99
N LEU A 205 19.36 -38.49 48.31
CA LEU A 205 20.62 -37.82 48.64
C LEU A 205 20.58 -37.24 50.07
N ASN A 206 19.51 -36.52 50.40
CA ASN A 206 19.32 -35.93 51.72
C ASN A 206 19.25 -37.00 52.83
N LYS A 207 18.57 -38.12 52.56
CA LYS A 207 18.50 -39.28 53.47
C LYS A 207 19.85 -39.95 53.65
N LYS A 208 20.66 -40.09 52.60
CA LYS A 208 22.04 -40.61 52.70
C LYS A 208 22.96 -39.66 53.48
N LYS A 209 22.82 -38.36 53.28
CA LYS A 209 23.57 -37.32 54.00
C LYS A 209 23.20 -37.30 55.50
N ALA A 210 21.94 -37.53 55.82
CA ALA A 210 21.48 -37.69 57.21
C ALA A 210 21.98 -38.99 57.86
N LYS A 211 22.15 -40.08 57.09
CA LYS A 211 22.71 -41.35 57.57
C LYS A 211 24.24 -41.34 57.72
N SER A 212 24.97 -40.59 56.90
CA SER A 212 26.43 -40.41 57.06
C SER A 212 26.78 -39.41 58.17
N ALA A 213 25.83 -38.56 58.56
CA ALA A 213 25.88 -37.74 59.77
C ALA A 213 25.48 -38.56 61.02
N SER A 214 26.21 -39.64 61.32
CA SER A 214 26.16 -40.31 62.62
C SER A 214 27.45 -40.00 63.41
N PRO A 215 27.36 -39.55 64.68
CA PRO A 215 28.46 -38.92 65.40
C PRO A 215 29.40 -39.96 66.03
N LYS A 216 30.53 -40.24 65.38
CA LYS A 216 31.73 -40.77 66.04
C LYS A 216 32.99 -40.08 65.53
N ALA A 217 33.07 -38.77 65.71
CA ALA A 217 34.36 -38.11 65.82
C ALA A 217 34.69 -38.01 67.31
N PHE A 218 35.61 -38.85 67.79
CA PHE A 218 36.28 -38.62 69.06
C PHE A 218 36.82 -37.18 69.03
N SER A 219 36.38 -36.34 69.98
CA SER A 219 37.02 -35.05 70.20
C SER A 219 38.50 -35.31 70.49
N LEU A 220 39.40 -34.75 69.69
CA LEU A 220 40.85 -34.81 69.91
C LEU A 220 41.26 -34.28 71.31
N LYS A 221 40.37 -33.53 71.99
CA LYS A 221 40.57 -33.10 73.38
C LYS A 221 40.50 -34.25 74.39
N ASN A 222 39.76 -35.32 74.11
CA ASN A 222 39.62 -36.46 75.03
C ASN A 222 40.82 -37.42 74.95
N VAL A 223 41.49 -37.49 73.79
CA VAL A 223 42.72 -38.28 73.61
C VAL A 223 43.88 -37.67 74.40
N PHE A 224 43.94 -36.33 74.48
CA PHE A 224 45.03 -35.62 75.18
C PHE A 224 44.95 -35.74 76.72
N TYR A 225 43.74 -35.83 77.29
CA TYR A 225 43.56 -36.01 78.74
C TYR A 225 43.95 -37.42 79.23
N PHE A 226 43.76 -38.44 78.38
CA PHE A 226 44.05 -39.83 78.73
C PHE A 226 45.57 -40.13 78.77
N TRP A 227 46.38 -39.42 78.00
CA TRP A 227 47.84 -39.58 78.01
C TRP A 227 48.53 -38.81 79.15
N LYS A 228 47.92 -37.74 79.66
CA LYS A 228 48.54 -36.88 80.68
C LYS A 228 48.43 -37.43 82.12
N THR A 229 47.62 -38.46 82.34
CA THR A 229 47.36 -39.03 83.69
C THR A 229 48.08 -40.36 83.93
N LYS A 230 48.95 -40.79 83.01
CA LYS A 230 49.67 -42.06 83.10
C LYS A 230 51.21 -41.93 83.09
N SER A 231 51.73 -40.75 83.47
CA SER A 231 53.15 -40.52 83.73
C SER A 231 53.38 -40.08 85.16
#